data_AF-A0A167NZP6-F1
#
_entry.id   AF-A0A167NZP6-F1
#
_cell.length_a   1.000
_cell.length_b   1.000
_cell.length_c   1.000
_cell.angle_alpha   90.00
_cell.angle_beta   90.00
_cell.angle_gamma   90.00
#
_symmetry.space_group_name_H-M   'P 1'
#
loop_
_entity.id
_entity.type
_entity.pdbx_description
1 polymer ?
#
loop_
_entity_poly.entity_id
_entity_poly.type
_entity_poly.pdbx_seq_one_letter_code
_entity_poly.pdbx_strand_id
1 'polypeptide(L)'
;MASPSIAFPFAAPTALPQLPLALSRPMLLALPSSCIALGIVLLGYSTIFHQHTRRTFWRYRGGEVRLVLTAHALSGLLEILRFHSLSLSAPPIPTTLDLLLCLVQSLTNLTLVRPLRRGQPSLVRPSYQAGALLRPLVSFLAWRSGSPALHAASVGIVHGFLYTRVLIWLLGTTGLLEKYADVYTVAVFVAGIVACADGPVRHLEKVYIAVVAGVALANRWTTEQLRSEVYDAHSPAMRQLLELLVLLGFANLETIRERAGARATQPSMAPISVKTRDQPAIASERDEYWAPSPVVATVLPTPSMAACEPSCMRSPSNSLPTPPMSPVNLSLKTPSYTSISSFPVF
;
A
#
# COMPACT_ATOMS: atom_id res chain seq x y z
N MET A 1 29.49 -25.78 60.73
CA MET A 1 28.10 -25.94 60.28
C MET A 1 28.09 -25.81 58.76
N ALA A 2 28.04 -26.94 58.07
CA ALA A 2 28.12 -27.03 56.61
C ALA A 2 26.70 -27.18 56.05
N SER A 3 26.31 -26.30 55.13
CA SER A 3 25.03 -26.36 54.42
C SER A 3 25.08 -27.45 53.34
N PRO A 4 24.08 -28.34 53.24
CA PRO A 4 24.04 -29.31 52.15
C PRO A 4 23.57 -28.62 50.86
N SER A 5 24.37 -28.74 49.81
CA SER A 5 23.99 -28.34 48.46
C SER A 5 23.09 -29.42 47.85
N ILE A 6 21.82 -29.07 47.62
CA ILE A 6 20.86 -29.94 46.91
C ILE A 6 21.09 -29.71 45.41
N ALA A 7 21.73 -30.67 44.75
CA ALA A 7 21.84 -30.72 43.30
C ALA A 7 20.62 -31.48 42.74
N PHE A 8 19.79 -30.81 41.95
CA PHE A 8 18.74 -31.45 41.15
C PHE A 8 19.32 -31.89 39.80
N PRO A 9 19.22 -33.17 39.40
CA PRO A 9 19.58 -33.58 38.06
C PRO A 9 18.43 -33.22 37.11
N PHE A 10 18.64 -32.18 36.30
CA PHE A 10 17.75 -31.89 35.17
C PHE A 10 18.06 -32.90 34.06
N ALA A 11 17.41 -34.05 34.09
CA ALA A 11 17.46 -35.03 33.01
C ALA A 11 16.81 -34.41 31.77
N ALA A 12 17.62 -34.05 30.77
CA ALA A 12 17.13 -33.60 29.48
C ALA A 12 16.31 -34.73 28.82
N PRO A 13 15.08 -34.48 28.35
CA PRO A 13 14.33 -35.48 27.61
C PRO A 13 15.08 -35.78 26.33
N THR A 14 15.57 -37.02 26.22
CA THR A 14 16.17 -37.57 25.02
C THR A 14 15.07 -37.71 23.98
N ALA A 15 14.86 -36.64 23.21
CA ALA A 15 13.93 -36.65 22.09
C ALA A 15 14.45 -37.66 21.06
N LEU A 16 13.67 -38.72 20.84
CA LEU A 16 13.89 -39.67 19.77
C LEU A 16 14.03 -38.94 18.42
N PRO A 17 14.96 -39.36 17.54
CA PRO A 17 15.06 -38.82 16.19
C PRO A 17 13.81 -39.25 15.42
N GLN A 18 12.81 -38.37 15.36
CA GLN A 18 11.72 -38.54 14.41
C GLN A 18 12.28 -38.33 13.01
N LEU A 19 12.60 -39.44 12.34
CA LEU A 19 12.87 -39.48 10.91
C LEU A 19 11.62 -38.93 10.18
N PRO A 20 11.73 -37.84 9.39
CA PRO A 20 10.61 -37.36 8.60
C PRO A 20 10.43 -38.27 7.38
N LEU A 21 9.73 -39.39 7.59
CA LEU A 21 9.23 -40.29 6.55
C LEU A 21 7.95 -39.70 5.92
N ALA A 22 8.09 -38.54 5.30
CA ALA A 22 7.04 -37.92 4.49
C ALA A 22 7.64 -37.04 3.38
N LEU A 23 8.69 -37.53 2.72
CA LEU A 23 9.30 -36.91 1.54
C LEU A 23 8.95 -37.70 0.28
N SER A 24 7.65 -37.81 -0.03
CA SER A 24 7.21 -38.46 -1.26
C SER A 24 5.83 -37.95 -1.69
N ARG A 25 5.76 -36.64 -1.98
CA ARG A 25 4.82 -36.08 -2.96
C ARG A 25 5.62 -35.39 -4.07
N PRO A 26 5.16 -35.50 -5.33
CA PRO A 26 6.04 -35.56 -6.49
C PRO A 26 6.56 -34.18 -6.87
N MET A 27 7.88 -34.02 -6.73
CA MET A 27 8.65 -32.86 -7.21
C MET A 27 8.40 -32.54 -8.70
N LEU A 28 7.97 -33.54 -9.48
CA LEU A 28 7.65 -33.44 -10.91
C LEU A 28 6.35 -32.67 -11.23
N LEU A 29 5.37 -32.58 -10.32
CA LEU A 29 4.15 -31.78 -10.55
C LEU A 29 4.28 -30.33 -10.05
N ALA A 30 5.30 -30.03 -9.23
CA ALA A 30 5.57 -28.68 -8.71
C ALA A 30 6.40 -27.80 -9.67
N LEU A 31 7.20 -28.42 -10.55
CA LEU A 31 8.01 -27.70 -11.54
C LEU A 31 7.20 -26.81 -12.50
N PRO A 32 6.12 -27.29 -13.15
CA PRO A 32 5.36 -26.46 -14.08
C PRO A 32 4.70 -25.27 -13.39
N SER A 33 4.23 -25.41 -12.14
CA SER A 33 3.63 -24.30 -11.39
C SER A 33 4.64 -23.18 -11.07
N SER A 34 5.88 -23.52 -10.73
CA SER A 34 6.91 -22.52 -10.42
C SER A 34 7.37 -21.74 -11.65
N CYS A 35 7.50 -22.42 -12.80
CA CYS A 35 7.84 -21.76 -14.07
C CYS A 35 6.73 -20.83 -14.55
N ILE A 36 5.46 -21.25 -14.43
CA ILE A 36 4.31 -20.40 -14.77
C ILE A 36 4.25 -19.20 -13.83
N ALA A 37 4.41 -19.41 -12.52
CA ALA A 37 4.42 -18.32 -11.54
C ALA A 37 5.54 -17.30 -11.85
N LEU A 38 6.76 -17.77 -12.11
CA LEU A 38 7.88 -16.93 -12.52
C LEU A 38 7.57 -16.16 -13.81
N GLY A 39 6.99 -16.83 -14.82
CA GLY A 39 6.59 -16.19 -16.07
C GLY A 39 5.55 -15.09 -15.87
N ILE A 40 4.53 -15.33 -15.05
CA ILE A 40 3.49 -14.33 -14.71
C ILE A 40 4.10 -13.15 -13.95
N VAL A 41 4.96 -13.42 -12.97
CA VAL A 41 5.64 -12.38 -12.20
C VAL A 41 6.52 -11.53 -13.12
N LEU A 42 7.37 -12.15 -13.95
CA LEU A 42 8.21 -11.44 -14.91
C LEU A 42 7.38 -10.59 -15.87
N LEU A 43 6.34 -11.16 -16.48
CA LEU A 43 5.47 -10.45 -17.40
C LEU A 43 4.78 -9.25 -16.72
N GLY A 44 4.24 -9.45 -15.52
CA GLY A 44 3.56 -8.41 -14.75
C GLY A 44 4.50 -7.26 -14.39
N TYR A 45 5.65 -7.56 -13.80
CA TYR A 45 6.64 -6.54 -13.44
C TYR A 45 7.20 -5.85 -14.69
N SER A 46 7.57 -6.58 -15.74
CA SER A 46 8.07 -5.98 -16.99
C SER A 46 7.04 -5.06 -17.64
N THR A 47 5.76 -5.43 -17.66
CA THR A 47 4.69 -4.59 -18.22
C THR A 47 4.53 -3.30 -17.42
N ILE A 48 4.48 -3.40 -16.09
CA ILE A 48 4.36 -2.23 -15.21
C ILE A 48 5.58 -1.33 -15.31
N PHE A 49 6.79 -1.90 -15.27
CA PHE A 49 8.02 -1.14 -15.42
C PHE A 49 8.08 -0.46 -16.78
N HIS A 50 7.76 -1.16 -17.87
CA HIS A 50 7.75 -0.56 -19.21
C HIS A 50 6.77 0.62 -19.28
N GLN A 51 5.54 0.44 -18.79
CA GLN A 51 4.52 1.48 -18.79
C GLN A 51 4.92 2.67 -17.91
N HIS A 52 5.47 2.41 -16.72
CA HIS A 52 5.83 3.44 -15.77
C HIS A 52 7.09 4.20 -16.18
N THR A 53 8.11 3.48 -16.68
CA THR A 53 9.37 4.07 -17.15
C THR A 53 9.14 4.96 -18.37
N ARG A 54 8.30 4.55 -19.33
CA ARG A 54 8.00 5.37 -20.51
C ARG A 54 7.27 6.67 -20.18
N ARG A 55 6.36 6.66 -19.20
CA ARG A 55 5.49 7.81 -18.92
C ARG A 55 6.01 8.71 -17.81
N THR A 56 6.58 8.16 -16.76
CA THR A 56 6.81 8.88 -15.50
C THR A 56 8.29 9.02 -15.18
N PHE A 57 9.11 8.00 -15.44
CA PHE A 57 10.51 7.99 -15.00
C PHE A 57 11.34 9.13 -15.57
N TRP A 58 11.19 9.43 -16.86
CA TRP A 58 11.90 10.54 -17.52
C TRP A 58 11.44 11.93 -17.09
N ARG A 59 10.26 12.03 -16.45
CA ARG A 59 9.71 13.30 -15.96
C ARG A 59 10.18 13.66 -14.56
N TYR A 60 10.75 12.72 -13.79
CA TYR A 60 11.36 13.04 -12.50
C TYR A 60 12.60 13.92 -12.71
N ARG A 61 12.44 15.22 -12.45
CA ARG A 61 13.40 16.29 -12.78
C ARG A 61 14.63 16.33 -11.85
N GLY A 62 14.66 15.55 -10.77
CA GLY A 62 15.76 15.52 -9.80
C GLY A 62 16.60 14.25 -9.89
N GLY A 63 17.93 14.40 -9.92
CA GLY A 63 18.87 13.27 -9.89
C GLY A 63 18.66 12.36 -8.68
N GLU A 64 18.51 12.93 -7.48
CA GLU A 64 18.40 12.18 -6.23
C GLU A 64 17.15 11.31 -6.14
N VAL A 65 15.96 11.87 -6.38
CA VAL A 65 14.69 11.13 -6.32
C VAL A 65 14.71 9.96 -7.31
N ARG A 66 15.26 10.18 -8.51
CA ARG A 66 15.41 9.13 -9.53
C ARG A 66 16.37 8.04 -9.08
N LEU A 67 17.49 8.39 -8.43
CA LEU A 67 18.41 7.40 -7.87
C LEU A 67 17.76 6.56 -6.77
N VAL A 68 17.05 7.20 -5.83
CA VAL A 68 16.34 6.51 -4.75
C VAL A 68 15.26 5.58 -5.32
N LEU A 69 14.47 6.05 -6.29
CA LEU A 69 13.45 5.24 -6.96
C LEU A 69 14.08 4.06 -7.73
N THR A 70 15.21 4.28 -8.39
CA THR A 70 15.94 3.22 -9.10
C THR A 70 16.47 2.17 -8.13
N ALA A 71 17.08 2.60 -7.02
CA ALA A 71 17.55 1.70 -5.97
C ALA A 71 16.40 0.89 -5.35
N HIS A 72 15.26 1.53 -5.08
CA HIS A 72 14.04 0.88 -4.60
C HIS A 72 13.53 -0.19 -5.57
N ALA A 73 13.44 0.16 -6.86
CA ALA A 73 12.97 -0.74 -7.90
C ALA A 73 13.90 -1.94 -8.12
N LEU A 74 15.21 -1.68 -8.23
CA LEU A 74 16.20 -2.71 -8.50
C LEU A 74 16.36 -3.66 -7.31
N SER A 75 16.38 -3.15 -6.08
CA SER A 75 16.47 -4.02 -4.88
C SER A 75 15.30 -5.00 -4.80
N GLY A 76 14.07 -4.54 -4.98
CA GLY A 76 12.89 -5.41 -4.99
C GLY A 76 12.85 -6.39 -6.16
N LEU A 77 13.24 -5.95 -7.36
CA LEU A 77 13.28 -6.84 -8.52
C LEU A 77 14.33 -7.94 -8.34
N LEU A 78 15.53 -7.60 -7.87
CA LEU A 78 16.59 -8.58 -7.62
C LEU A 78 16.18 -9.59 -6.55
N GLU A 79 15.51 -9.16 -5.48
CA GLU A 79 15.00 -10.03 -4.43
C GLU A 79 13.97 -11.03 -4.98
N ILE A 80 12.99 -10.55 -5.76
CA ILE A 80 11.97 -11.40 -6.40
C ILE A 80 12.61 -12.41 -7.37
N LEU A 81 13.51 -11.93 -8.24
CA LEU A 81 14.19 -12.79 -9.22
C LEU A 81 14.97 -13.90 -8.51
N ARG A 82 15.70 -13.55 -7.46
CA ARG A 82 16.48 -14.50 -6.66
C ARG A 82 15.59 -15.50 -5.95
N PHE A 83 14.52 -15.04 -5.30
CA PHE A 83 13.56 -15.92 -4.63
C PHE A 83 12.97 -16.97 -5.59
N HIS A 84 12.46 -16.54 -6.74
CA HIS A 84 11.83 -17.47 -7.69
C HIS A 84 12.82 -18.34 -8.45
N SER A 85 14.01 -17.84 -8.79
CA SER A 85 15.05 -18.65 -9.44
C SER A 85 15.56 -19.77 -8.53
N LEU A 86 15.76 -19.49 -7.24
CA LEU A 86 16.13 -20.52 -6.26
C LEU A 86 15.00 -21.54 -6.06
N SER A 87 13.75 -21.08 -6.10
CA SER A 87 12.54 -21.92 -6.00
C SER A 87 12.40 -22.97 -7.12
N LEU A 88 13.14 -22.84 -8.22
CA LEU A 88 13.16 -23.84 -9.30
C LEU A 88 13.84 -25.14 -8.88
N SER A 89 14.80 -25.07 -7.95
CA SER A 89 15.62 -26.22 -7.55
C SER A 89 15.30 -26.72 -6.14
N ALA A 90 15.00 -25.80 -5.22
CA ALA A 90 14.75 -26.12 -3.82
C ALA A 90 13.91 -25.02 -3.15
N PRO A 91 13.28 -25.28 -1.99
CA PRO A 91 12.67 -24.22 -1.19
C PRO A 91 13.70 -23.10 -0.90
N PRO A 92 13.39 -21.83 -1.21
CA PRO A 92 14.35 -20.74 -1.11
C PRO A 92 14.66 -20.40 0.36
N ILE A 93 15.86 -20.74 0.81
CA ILE A 93 16.35 -20.40 2.16
C ILE A 93 16.79 -18.92 2.17
N PRO A 94 16.35 -18.11 3.15
CA PRO A 94 16.73 -16.71 3.24
C PRO A 94 18.24 -16.54 3.47
N THR A 95 18.85 -15.63 2.74
CA THR A 95 20.28 -15.32 2.84
C THR A 95 20.52 -13.90 3.32
N THR A 96 21.75 -13.58 3.74
CA THR A 96 22.13 -12.22 4.14
C THR A 96 21.92 -11.20 3.01
N LEU A 97 22.11 -11.62 1.75
CA LEU A 97 21.85 -10.77 0.59
C LEU A 97 20.36 -10.39 0.50
N ASP A 98 19.45 -11.33 0.74
CA ASP A 98 18.01 -11.08 0.68
C ASP A 98 17.59 -10.06 1.76
N LEU A 99 18.14 -10.21 2.97
CA LEU A 99 17.94 -9.24 4.06
C LEU A 99 18.46 -7.85 3.69
N LEU A 100 19.65 -7.75 3.08
CA LEU A 100 20.20 -6.46 2.64
C LEU A 100 19.35 -5.81 1.54
N LEU A 101 18.89 -6.59 0.55
CA LEU A 101 17.98 -6.10 -0.50
C LEU A 101 16.67 -5.58 0.10
N CYS A 102 16.08 -6.33 1.03
CA CYS A 102 14.88 -5.92 1.75
C CYS A 102 15.10 -4.61 2.55
N LEU A 103 16.23 -4.47 3.23
CA LEU A 103 16.57 -3.25 3.98
C LEU A 103 16.73 -2.05 3.05
N VAL A 104 17.48 -2.18 1.95
CA VAL A 104 17.64 -1.12 0.95
C VAL A 104 16.29 -0.72 0.37
N GLN A 105 15.46 -1.69 -0.01
CA GLN A 105 14.14 -1.42 -0.56
C GLN A 105 13.23 -0.71 0.45
N SER A 106 13.27 -1.11 1.72
CA SER A 106 12.44 -0.53 2.78
C SER A 106 12.87 0.88 3.16
N LEU A 107 14.17 1.14 3.27
CA LEU A 107 14.72 2.47 3.54
C LEU A 107 14.42 3.43 2.38
N THR A 108 14.64 3.00 1.14
CA THR A 108 14.30 3.80 -0.03
C THR A 108 12.78 4.06 -0.12
N ASN A 109 11.94 3.10 0.29
CA ASN A 109 10.48 3.31 0.37
C ASN A 109 10.13 4.41 1.38
N LEU A 110 10.70 4.40 2.59
CA LEU A 110 10.46 5.46 3.58
C LEU A 110 10.85 6.83 3.04
N THR A 111 12.00 6.91 2.37
CA THR A 111 12.46 8.15 1.70
C THR A 111 11.49 8.63 0.63
N LEU A 112 10.95 7.73 -0.21
CA LEU A 112 9.99 8.07 -1.27
C LEU A 112 8.60 8.45 -0.73
N VAL A 113 8.18 7.84 0.38
CA VAL A 113 6.87 8.06 1.01
C VAL A 113 6.82 9.36 1.80
N ARG A 114 7.98 9.82 2.31
CA ARG A 114 8.08 11.06 3.08
C ARG A 114 7.43 12.26 2.37
N PRO A 115 7.73 12.57 1.09
CA PRO A 115 7.09 13.67 0.36
C PRO A 115 5.81 13.29 -0.40
N LEU A 116 5.31 12.06 -0.26
CA LEU A 116 4.22 11.54 -1.10
C LEU A 116 2.90 12.28 -0.86
N ARG A 117 2.33 12.85 -1.94
CA ARG A 117 1.04 13.58 -1.92
C ARG A 117 -0.12 12.83 -2.56
N ARG A 118 0.14 11.64 -3.09
CA ARG A 118 -0.81 10.91 -3.93
C ARG A 118 -1.87 10.21 -3.07
N GLY A 119 -3.13 10.31 -3.48
CA GLY A 119 -4.27 9.83 -2.69
C GLY A 119 -4.48 10.65 -1.41
N GLN A 120 -5.25 10.11 -0.48
CA GLN A 120 -5.43 10.63 0.87
C GLN A 120 -4.18 10.33 1.73
N PRO A 121 -3.35 11.34 2.08
CA PRO A 121 -2.08 11.10 2.76
C PRO A 121 -2.22 10.46 4.14
N SER A 122 -3.37 10.67 4.80
CA SER A 122 -3.70 10.13 6.13
C SER A 122 -3.76 8.60 6.18
N LEU A 123 -4.01 7.93 5.05
CA LEU A 123 -4.04 6.47 4.97
C LEU A 123 -2.94 5.90 4.06
N VAL A 124 -2.67 6.56 2.94
CA VAL A 124 -1.67 6.08 1.96
C VAL A 124 -0.27 6.04 2.55
N ARG A 125 0.16 7.09 3.25
CA ARG A 125 1.51 7.16 3.82
C ARG A 125 1.70 6.11 4.92
N PRO A 126 0.80 5.98 5.92
CA PRO A 126 0.86 4.87 6.86
C PRO A 126 0.87 3.50 6.21
N SER A 127 0.11 3.30 5.12
CA SER A 127 0.07 2.02 4.40
C SER A 127 1.42 1.63 3.81
N TYR A 128 2.13 2.57 3.17
CA TYR A 128 3.47 2.32 2.66
C TYR A 128 4.52 2.19 3.75
N GLN A 129 4.45 3.04 4.79
CA GLN A 129 5.35 2.98 5.94
C GLN A 129 5.21 1.65 6.68
N ALA A 130 3.99 1.16 6.89
CA ALA A 130 3.74 -0.15 7.48
C ALA A 130 4.41 -1.28 6.69
N GLY A 131 4.30 -1.26 5.36
CA GLY A 131 5.02 -2.22 4.50
C GLY A 131 6.54 -2.13 4.67
N ALA A 132 7.10 -0.92 4.73
CA ALA A 132 8.54 -0.72 4.95
C ALA A 132 9.04 -1.08 6.35
N LEU A 133 8.17 -1.11 7.36
CA LEU A 133 8.54 -1.57 8.71
C LEU A 133 8.36 -3.09 8.85
N LEU A 134 7.25 -3.61 8.35
CA LEU A 134 6.89 -5.01 8.49
C LEU A 134 7.85 -5.91 7.71
N ARG A 135 8.29 -5.50 6.52
CA ARG A 135 9.18 -6.31 5.68
C ARG A 135 10.55 -6.59 6.30
N PRO A 136 11.34 -5.59 6.75
CA PRO A 136 12.58 -5.85 7.45
C PRO A 136 12.42 -6.75 8.67
N LEU A 137 11.33 -6.59 9.43
CA LEU A 137 11.04 -7.44 10.58
C LEU A 137 10.83 -8.90 10.16
N VAL A 138 9.94 -9.15 9.20
CA VAL A 138 9.66 -10.52 8.70
C VAL A 138 10.89 -11.12 8.03
N SER A 139 11.62 -10.34 7.23
CA SER A 139 12.86 -10.78 6.58
C SER A 139 13.96 -11.12 7.59
N PHE A 140 14.10 -10.32 8.65
CA PHE A 140 15.07 -10.59 9.72
C PHE A 140 14.73 -11.87 10.47
N LEU A 141 13.45 -12.08 10.81
CA LEU A 141 12.99 -13.31 11.43
C LEU A 141 13.22 -14.52 10.52
N ALA A 142 12.93 -14.39 9.22
CA ALA A 142 13.21 -15.42 8.22
C ALA A 142 14.70 -15.78 8.19
N TRP A 143 15.58 -14.77 8.06
CA TRP A 143 17.03 -14.95 8.03
C TRP A 143 17.54 -15.60 9.32
N ARG A 144 17.07 -15.15 10.48
CA ARG A 144 17.52 -15.65 11.78
C ARG A 144 17.09 -17.09 12.04
N SER A 145 15.89 -17.47 11.58
CA SER A 145 15.31 -18.80 11.79
C SER A 145 15.53 -19.77 10.63
N GLY A 146 16.07 -19.29 9.50
CA GLY A 146 16.16 -20.06 8.26
C GLY A 146 14.81 -20.50 7.68
N SER A 147 13.69 -19.82 8.01
CA SER A 147 12.34 -20.28 7.65
C SER A 147 11.98 -19.91 6.20
N PRO A 148 11.75 -20.89 5.30
CA PRO A 148 11.32 -20.60 3.94
C PRO A 148 9.93 -19.94 3.89
N ALA A 149 9.05 -20.24 4.84
CA ALA A 149 7.71 -19.65 4.90
C ALA A 149 7.77 -18.15 5.25
N LEU A 150 8.57 -17.75 6.24
CA LEU A 150 8.77 -16.34 6.55
C LEU A 150 9.47 -15.59 5.41
N HIS A 151 10.40 -16.26 4.72
CA HIS A 151 11.07 -15.70 3.54
C HIS A 151 10.07 -15.42 2.42
N ALA A 152 9.25 -16.42 2.08
CA ALA A 152 8.17 -16.29 1.09
C ALA A 152 7.16 -15.20 1.47
N ALA A 153 6.81 -15.08 2.75
CA ALA A 153 5.94 -14.01 3.22
C ALA A 153 6.58 -12.62 3.06
N SER A 154 7.87 -12.46 3.40
CA SER A 154 8.59 -11.19 3.22
C SER A 154 8.63 -10.74 1.75
N VAL A 155 8.94 -11.67 0.85
CA VAL A 155 8.95 -11.43 -0.61
C VAL A 155 7.54 -11.17 -1.13
N GLY A 156 6.54 -11.91 -0.63
CA GLY A 156 5.13 -11.72 -0.97
C GLY A 156 4.64 -10.29 -0.72
N ILE A 157 5.09 -9.64 0.35
CA ILE A 157 4.73 -8.23 0.62
C ILE A 157 5.24 -7.29 -0.51
N VAL A 158 6.32 -7.62 -1.23
CA VAL A 158 6.80 -6.84 -2.39
C VAL A 158 5.74 -6.79 -3.51
N HIS A 159 4.93 -7.84 -3.65
CA HIS A 159 3.85 -7.90 -4.63
C HIS A 159 2.75 -6.87 -4.36
N GLY A 160 2.73 -6.23 -3.19
CA GLY A 160 1.87 -5.06 -2.92
C GLY A 160 1.98 -3.96 -3.98
N PHE A 161 3.16 -3.77 -4.60
CA PHE A 161 3.30 -2.84 -5.73
C PHE A 161 2.50 -3.29 -6.97
N LEU A 162 2.62 -4.57 -7.34
CA LEU A 162 1.89 -5.17 -8.46
C LEU A 162 0.38 -5.10 -8.21
N TYR A 163 -0.09 -5.55 -7.05
CA TYR A 163 -1.50 -5.49 -6.68
C TYR A 163 -2.04 -4.06 -6.65
N THR A 164 -1.26 -3.09 -6.17
CA THR A 164 -1.66 -1.67 -6.19
C THR A 164 -1.94 -1.22 -7.62
N ARG A 165 -1.07 -1.56 -8.59
CA ARG A 165 -1.25 -1.16 -9.99
C ARG A 165 -2.48 -1.82 -10.62
N VAL A 166 -2.67 -3.12 -10.36
CA VAL A 166 -3.83 -3.86 -10.84
C VAL A 166 -5.13 -3.27 -10.25
N LEU A 167 -5.16 -2.99 -8.95
CA LEU A 167 -6.33 -2.39 -8.28
C LEU A 167 -6.61 -0.96 -8.74
N ILE A 168 -5.59 -0.12 -8.96
CA ILE A 168 -5.79 1.22 -9.55
C ILE A 168 -6.44 1.11 -10.93
N TRP A 169 -5.97 0.17 -11.75
CA TRP A 169 -6.55 -0.04 -13.07
C TRP A 169 -8.00 -0.54 -12.96
N LEU A 170 -8.27 -1.58 -12.15
CA LEU A 170 -9.60 -2.14 -11.94
C LEU A 170 -10.59 -1.11 -11.38
N LEU A 171 -10.25 -0.45 -10.28
CA LEU A 171 -11.14 0.55 -9.64
C LEU A 171 -11.30 1.79 -10.51
N GLY A 172 -10.28 2.15 -11.29
CA GLY A 172 -10.34 3.27 -12.24
C GLY A 172 -11.22 2.99 -13.45
N THR A 173 -11.34 1.73 -13.90
CA THR A 173 -12.18 1.36 -15.05
C THR A 173 -13.64 1.11 -14.68
N THR A 174 -13.94 0.71 -13.44
CA THR A 174 -15.32 0.46 -13.01
C THR A 174 -16.12 1.74 -12.76
N GLY A 175 -15.45 2.86 -12.50
CA GLY A 175 -16.11 4.12 -12.13
C GLY A 175 -16.78 4.08 -10.75
N LEU A 176 -16.49 3.08 -9.90
CA LEU A 176 -17.05 2.96 -8.56
C LEU A 176 -16.66 4.11 -7.63
N LEU A 177 -15.51 4.75 -7.90
CA LEU A 177 -14.99 5.87 -7.15
C LEU A 177 -14.74 7.03 -8.12
N GLU A 178 -15.37 8.17 -7.87
CA GLU A 178 -15.27 9.34 -8.76
C GLU A 178 -13.90 10.01 -8.71
N LYS A 179 -13.30 10.09 -7.51
CA LYS A 179 -12.05 10.79 -7.28
C LYS A 179 -10.88 9.83 -7.42
N TYR A 180 -9.91 10.20 -8.26
CA TYR A 180 -8.67 9.44 -8.42
C TYR A 180 -7.91 9.25 -7.10
N ALA A 181 -7.97 10.26 -6.20
CA ALA A 181 -7.35 10.16 -4.89
C ALA A 181 -7.92 9.00 -4.07
N ASP A 182 -9.22 8.76 -4.14
CA ASP A 182 -9.89 7.71 -3.39
C ASP A 182 -9.60 6.33 -4.01
N VAL A 183 -9.62 6.24 -5.35
CA VAL A 183 -9.14 5.04 -6.09
C VAL A 183 -7.75 4.65 -5.63
N TYR A 184 -6.83 5.62 -5.61
CA TYR A 184 -5.45 5.37 -5.21
C TYR A 184 -5.33 4.93 -3.75
N THR A 185 -6.05 5.59 -2.85
CA THR A 185 -6.06 5.26 -1.42
C THR A 185 -6.54 3.85 -1.15
N VAL A 186 -7.69 3.48 -1.72
CA VAL A 186 -8.25 2.12 -1.55
C VAL A 186 -7.31 1.09 -2.16
N ALA A 187 -6.80 1.34 -3.36
CA ALA A 187 -5.91 0.41 -4.04
C ALA A 187 -4.63 0.12 -3.24
N VAL A 188 -3.97 1.15 -2.69
CA VAL A 188 -2.75 0.97 -1.88
C VAL A 188 -3.03 0.17 -0.61
N PHE A 189 -4.08 0.53 0.12
CA PHE A 189 -4.40 -0.12 1.38
C PHE A 189 -4.81 -1.59 1.18
N VAL A 190 -5.72 -1.86 0.24
CA VAL A 190 -6.19 -3.22 -0.08
C VAL A 190 -5.06 -4.06 -0.69
N ALA A 191 -4.20 -3.48 -1.54
CA ALA A 191 -3.04 -4.20 -2.07
C ALA A 191 -2.09 -4.68 -0.98
N GLY A 192 -1.87 -3.89 0.08
CA GLY A 192 -1.06 -4.29 1.23
C GLY A 192 -1.68 -5.47 1.98
N ILE A 193 -3.01 -5.45 2.18
CA ILE A 193 -3.76 -6.56 2.79
C ILE A 193 -3.62 -7.83 1.94
N VAL A 194 -3.88 -7.73 0.63
CA VAL A 194 -3.79 -8.87 -0.30
C VAL A 194 -2.37 -9.43 -0.32
N ALA A 195 -1.35 -8.58 -0.37
CA ALA A 195 0.04 -9.03 -0.36
C ALA A 195 0.45 -9.78 0.91
N CYS A 196 -0.12 -9.41 2.05
CA CYS A 196 0.10 -10.12 3.30
C CYS A 196 -0.72 -11.40 3.40
N ALA A 197 -1.94 -11.42 2.83
CA ALA A 197 -2.84 -12.57 2.84
C ALA A 197 -2.43 -13.68 1.85
N ASP A 198 -1.74 -13.34 0.76
CA ASP A 198 -1.28 -14.29 -0.26
C ASP A 198 -0.07 -15.13 0.20
N GLY A 199 0.49 -14.81 1.37
CA GLY A 199 1.65 -15.51 1.93
C GLY A 199 1.32 -16.76 2.75
N PRO A 200 2.31 -17.60 3.05
CA PRO A 200 2.13 -18.82 3.86
C PRO A 200 1.97 -18.54 5.37
N VAL A 201 2.19 -17.31 5.82
CA VAL A 201 2.09 -16.91 7.23
C VAL A 201 0.66 -16.46 7.53
N ARG A 202 -0.05 -17.22 8.35
CA ARG A 202 -1.43 -16.91 8.73
C ARG A 202 -1.53 -15.58 9.47
N HIS A 203 -2.57 -14.81 9.17
CA HIS A 203 -2.93 -13.56 9.86
C HIS A 203 -1.95 -12.40 9.67
N LEU A 204 -1.01 -12.51 8.73
CA LEU A 204 -0.09 -11.42 8.42
C LEU A 204 -0.85 -10.18 7.91
N GLU A 205 -2.00 -10.36 7.26
CA GLU A 205 -2.89 -9.29 6.83
C GLU A 205 -3.47 -8.49 8.00
N LYS A 206 -3.80 -9.16 9.12
CA LYS A 206 -4.28 -8.50 10.34
C LYS A 206 -3.15 -7.74 11.03
N VAL A 207 -1.95 -8.34 11.06
CA VAL A 207 -0.74 -7.67 11.56
C VAL A 207 -0.46 -6.42 10.73
N TYR A 208 -0.54 -6.50 9.40
CA TYR A 208 -0.39 -5.35 8.53
C TYR A 208 -1.38 -4.23 8.86
N ILE A 209 -2.68 -4.53 8.99
CA ILE A 209 -3.70 -3.54 9.36
C ILE A 209 -3.37 -2.90 10.71
N ALA A 210 -2.95 -3.68 11.70
CA ALA A 210 -2.55 -3.17 13.01
C ALA A 210 -1.32 -2.25 12.91
N VAL A 211 -0.32 -2.59 12.09
CA VAL A 211 0.85 -1.73 11.85
C VAL A 211 0.45 -0.45 11.13
N VAL A 212 -0.45 -0.49 10.13
CA VAL A 212 -0.97 0.72 9.47
C VAL A 212 -1.62 1.66 10.48
N ALA A 213 -2.48 1.13 11.35
CA ALA A 213 -3.11 1.91 12.42
C ALA A 213 -2.08 2.48 13.39
N GLY A 214 -1.11 1.67 13.84
CA GLY A 214 -0.04 2.11 14.72
C GLY A 214 0.82 3.21 14.11
N VAL A 215 1.16 3.11 12.83
CA VAL A 215 1.89 4.16 12.11
C VAL A 215 1.06 5.43 11.95
N ALA A 216 -0.24 5.33 11.66
CA ALA A 216 -1.11 6.50 11.59
C ALA A 216 -1.18 7.24 12.94
N LEU A 217 -1.27 6.49 14.05
CA LEU A 217 -1.21 7.05 15.39
C LEU A 217 0.15 7.69 15.70
N ALA A 218 1.26 7.03 15.33
CA ALA A 218 2.61 7.57 15.48
C ALA A 218 2.78 8.88 14.70
N ASN A 219 2.30 8.94 13.44
CA ASN A 219 2.33 10.16 12.64
C ASN A 219 1.58 11.32 13.30
N ARG A 220 0.39 11.05 13.85
CA ARG A 220 -0.40 12.06 14.59
C ARG A 220 0.32 12.49 15.88
N TRP A 221 0.79 11.53 16.67
CA TRP A 221 1.49 11.80 17.93
C TRP A 221 2.75 12.64 17.69
N THR A 222 3.60 12.24 16.75
CA THR A 222 4.82 12.98 16.41
C THR A 222 4.49 14.38 15.91
N THR A 223 3.43 14.55 15.11
CA THR A 223 2.97 15.89 14.68
C THR A 223 2.62 16.78 15.87
N GLU A 224 1.89 16.25 16.86
CA GLU A 224 1.52 17.01 18.05
C GLU A 224 2.74 17.39 18.90
N GLN A 225 3.70 16.48 19.08
CA GLN A 225 4.94 16.76 19.82
C GLN A 225 5.87 17.78 19.13
N LEU A 226 5.67 18.04 17.84
CA LEU A 226 6.48 19.00 17.07
C LEU A 226 5.95 20.44 17.13
N ARG A 227 4.79 20.68 17.74
CA ARG A 227 4.23 22.02 17.97
C ARG A 227 5.16 22.81 18.88
N SER A 228 5.37 24.08 18.59
CA SER A 228 6.36 24.92 19.29
C SER A 228 6.16 24.94 20.81
N GLU A 229 4.91 25.01 21.26
CA GLU A 229 4.61 25.07 22.70
C GLU A 229 5.07 23.81 23.46
N VAL A 230 5.02 22.65 22.79
CA VAL A 230 5.36 21.34 23.36
C VAL A 230 6.84 21.02 23.13
N TYR A 231 7.35 21.32 21.94
CA TYR A 231 8.70 20.97 21.49
C TYR A 231 9.79 21.63 22.35
N ASP A 232 9.57 22.89 22.75
CA ASP A 232 10.52 23.63 23.56
C ASP A 232 10.61 23.12 25.00
N ALA A 233 9.56 22.44 25.50
CA ALA A 233 9.56 21.79 26.81
C ALA A 233 10.27 20.43 26.83
N HIS A 234 10.57 19.84 25.66
CA HIS A 234 11.17 18.50 25.59
C HIS A 234 12.65 18.46 25.96
N SER A 235 13.06 17.31 26.52
CA SER A 235 14.47 16.99 26.76
C SER A 235 15.25 16.86 25.43
N PRO A 236 16.59 17.02 25.44
CA PRO A 236 17.40 16.87 24.23
C PRO A 236 17.24 15.49 23.55
N ALA A 237 17.11 14.43 24.35
CA ALA A 237 16.91 13.07 23.84
C ALA A 237 15.58 12.91 23.10
N MET A 238 14.49 13.48 23.64
CA MET A 238 13.19 13.46 22.98
C MET A 238 13.22 14.26 21.67
N ARG A 239 13.88 15.43 21.64
CA ARG A 239 14.04 16.21 20.41
C ARG A 239 14.79 15.43 19.33
N GLN A 240 15.86 14.72 19.68
CA GLN A 240 16.59 13.85 18.74
C GLN A 240 15.71 12.73 18.20
N LEU A 241 14.91 12.09 19.06
CA LEU A 241 13.95 11.07 18.63
C LEU A 241 12.91 11.64 17.66
N LEU A 242 12.32 12.80 17.96
CA LEU A 242 11.36 13.47 17.08
C LEU A 242 11.98 13.85 15.74
N GLU A 243 13.22 14.34 15.74
CA GLU A 243 13.96 14.64 14.51
C GLU A 243 14.24 13.37 13.67
N LEU A 244 14.58 12.26 14.32
CA LEU A 244 14.73 10.96 13.64
C LEU A 244 13.40 10.47 13.05
N LEU A 245 12.30 10.61 13.80
CA LEU A 245 10.96 10.25 13.32
C LEU A 245 10.57 11.09 12.10
N VAL A 246 10.78 12.41 12.14
CA VAL A 246 10.56 13.32 11.00
C VAL A 246 11.45 12.97 9.81
N LEU A 247 12.72 12.63 10.06
CA LEU A 247 13.67 12.22 9.02
C LEU A 247 13.16 10.97 8.28
N LEU A 248 12.66 9.99 9.02
CA LEU A 248 12.06 8.76 8.52
C LEU A 248 10.63 8.96 7.96
N GLY A 249 10.06 10.16 8.09
CA GLY A 249 8.76 10.53 7.56
C GLY A 249 7.57 10.25 8.50
N PHE A 250 7.81 9.94 9.77
CA PHE A 250 6.75 9.71 10.77
C PHE A 250 6.16 11.02 11.32
N ALA A 251 5.49 11.78 10.47
CA ALA A 251 4.72 12.96 10.83
C ALA A 251 3.72 13.27 9.71
N ASN A 252 2.76 14.16 9.95
CA ASN A 252 1.86 14.65 8.91
C ASN A 252 2.64 15.37 7.81
N LEU A 253 2.13 15.31 6.59
CA LEU A 253 2.85 15.77 5.41
C LEU A 253 3.11 17.28 5.47
N GLU A 254 2.14 18.02 5.99
CA GLU A 254 2.16 19.46 6.20
C GLU A 254 3.32 19.84 7.12
N THR A 255 3.42 19.19 8.29
CA THR A 255 4.49 19.41 9.26
C THR A 255 5.88 19.07 8.72
N ILE A 256 6.00 17.99 7.94
CA ILE A 256 7.27 17.64 7.29
C ILE A 256 7.69 18.74 6.29
N ARG A 257 6.72 19.28 5.54
CA ARG A 257 6.98 20.34 4.55
C ARG A 257 7.34 21.66 5.22
N GLU A 258 6.62 22.06 6.26
CA GLU A 258 6.92 23.25 7.05
C GLU A 258 8.35 23.21 7.59
N ARG A 259 8.77 22.08 8.19
CA ARG A 259 10.14 21.92 8.69
C ARG A 259 11.18 21.82 7.58
N ALA A 260 10.87 21.18 6.45
CA ALA A 260 11.78 21.16 5.30
C ALA A 260 11.97 22.57 4.71
N GLY A 261 10.90 23.35 4.61
CA GLY A 261 10.93 24.75 4.18
C GLY A 261 11.72 25.63 5.14
N ALA A 262 11.47 25.51 6.45
CA ALA A 262 12.19 26.26 7.48
C ALA A 262 13.71 26.02 7.44
N ARG A 263 14.16 24.78 7.19
CA ARG A 263 15.58 24.46 6.99
C ARG A 263 16.16 25.08 5.74
N ALA A 264 15.41 25.12 4.64
CA ALA A 264 15.87 25.73 3.39
C ALA A 264 16.04 27.26 3.52
N THR A 265 15.24 27.90 4.38
CA THR A 265 15.34 29.35 4.66
C THR A 265 16.36 29.74 5.71
N GLN A 266 16.97 28.79 6.45
CA GLN A 266 18.06 29.15 7.36
C GLN A 266 19.29 29.55 6.51
N PRO A 267 19.74 30.82 6.58
CA PRO A 267 20.89 31.26 5.81
C PRO A 267 22.10 30.48 6.29
N SER A 268 22.60 29.57 5.44
CA SER A 268 23.87 28.91 5.65
C SER A 268 24.91 30.01 5.86
N MET A 269 25.48 30.12 7.05
CA MET A 269 26.53 31.10 7.40
C MET A 269 27.88 30.76 6.73
N ALA A 270 27.85 30.38 5.45
CA ALA A 270 29.03 30.25 4.61
C ALA A 270 28.96 31.33 3.53
N PRO A 271 29.93 32.27 3.47
CA PRO A 271 29.96 33.29 2.44
C PRO A 271 30.58 32.67 1.19
N ILE A 272 29.87 32.68 0.05
CA ILE A 272 30.45 32.81 -1.29
C ILE A 272 29.32 33.25 -2.22
N SER A 273 29.46 34.47 -2.73
CA SER A 273 28.62 35.09 -3.74
C SER A 273 28.79 34.33 -5.06
N VAL A 274 27.81 33.50 -5.41
CA VAL A 274 27.63 33.04 -6.80
C VAL A 274 26.31 33.62 -7.31
N LYS A 275 26.46 34.50 -8.30
CA LYS A 275 25.42 35.18 -9.05
C LYS A 275 24.42 34.16 -9.60
N THR A 276 23.29 33.98 -8.92
CA THR A 276 22.27 32.99 -9.29
C THR A 276 21.37 33.59 -10.37
N ARG A 277 21.35 32.92 -11.52
CA ARG A 277 20.57 33.23 -12.72
C ARG A 277 19.09 32.92 -12.45
N ASP A 278 18.21 33.82 -12.87
CA ASP A 278 16.75 33.76 -12.68
C ASP A 278 16.18 32.37 -13.02
N GLN A 279 15.68 31.67 -12.00
CA GLN A 279 14.96 30.41 -12.15
C GLN A 279 13.45 30.70 -12.22
N PRO A 280 12.75 30.28 -13.29
CA PRO A 280 11.33 30.56 -13.45
C PRO A 280 10.50 29.83 -12.39
N ALA A 281 9.45 30.51 -11.95
CA ALA A 281 8.52 30.10 -10.91
C ALA A 281 8.09 28.63 -11.04
N ILE A 282 8.14 27.93 -9.89
CA ILE A 282 7.69 26.56 -9.69
C ILE A 282 6.20 26.48 -10.08
N ALA A 283 5.94 26.06 -11.32
CA ALA A 283 4.61 25.68 -11.76
C ALA A 283 4.10 24.59 -10.81
N SER A 284 2.93 24.82 -10.22
CA SER A 284 2.29 23.86 -9.34
C SER A 284 2.21 22.51 -10.06
N GLU A 285 2.89 21.53 -9.46
CA GLU A 285 2.99 20.14 -9.89
C GLU A 285 1.58 19.52 -9.82
N ARG A 286 0.75 19.83 -10.81
CA ARG A 286 -0.42 19.04 -11.17
C ARG A 286 0.13 17.74 -11.73
N ASP A 287 0.37 16.78 -10.84
CA ASP A 287 0.63 15.38 -11.18
C ASP A 287 -0.63 14.78 -11.82
N GLU A 288 -0.91 15.20 -13.05
CA GLU A 288 -1.91 14.63 -13.94
C GLU A 288 -1.45 13.23 -14.38
N TYR A 289 -1.70 12.25 -13.51
CA TYR A 289 -1.94 10.91 -14.00
C TYR A 289 -3.29 10.96 -14.72
N TRP A 290 -3.26 11.17 -16.03
CA TRP A 290 -4.41 10.97 -16.92
C TRP A 290 -4.91 9.53 -16.71
N ALA A 291 -5.88 9.35 -15.81
CA ALA A 291 -6.78 8.22 -15.93
C ALA A 291 -7.38 8.34 -17.34
N PRO A 292 -7.47 7.25 -18.12
CA PRO A 292 -8.23 7.31 -19.37
C PRO A 292 -9.59 7.91 -19.01
N SER A 293 -9.99 8.98 -19.71
CA SER A 293 -11.33 9.55 -19.50
C SER A 293 -12.31 8.39 -19.48
N PRO A 294 -13.24 8.34 -18.51
CA PRO A 294 -14.28 7.32 -18.53
C PRO A 294 -14.83 7.35 -19.94
N VAL A 295 -14.77 6.20 -20.63
CA VAL A 295 -15.32 6.09 -21.98
C VAL A 295 -16.74 6.57 -21.81
N VAL A 296 -17.02 7.78 -22.30
CA VAL A 296 -18.35 8.36 -22.27
C VAL A 296 -19.15 7.33 -23.04
N ALA A 297 -19.97 6.56 -22.32
CA ALA A 297 -20.83 5.56 -22.92
C ALA A 297 -21.57 6.33 -24.00
N THR A 298 -21.20 6.05 -25.25
CA THR A 298 -21.78 6.74 -26.39
C THR A 298 -23.24 6.40 -26.27
N VAL A 299 -24.06 7.39 -25.92
CA VAL A 299 -25.50 7.24 -25.81
C VAL A 299 -25.91 6.81 -27.21
N LEU A 300 -26.13 5.52 -27.38
CA LEU A 300 -26.61 4.96 -28.63
C LEU A 300 -27.90 5.71 -28.93
N PRO A 301 -28.06 6.29 -30.13
CA PRO A 301 -29.26 7.00 -30.48
C PRO A 301 -30.45 6.06 -30.27
N THR A 302 -31.41 6.52 -29.47
CA THR A 302 -32.65 5.82 -29.20
C THR A 302 -33.30 5.53 -30.56
N PRO A 303 -33.60 4.27 -30.90
CA PRO A 303 -34.25 3.99 -32.17
C PRO A 303 -35.59 4.72 -32.19
N SER A 304 -35.71 5.65 -33.13
CA SER A 304 -36.95 6.35 -33.44
C SER A 304 -38.01 5.29 -33.78
N MET A 305 -39.00 5.15 -32.91
CA MET A 305 -40.19 4.36 -33.17
C MET A 305 -41.01 5.06 -34.26
N ALA A 306 -40.65 4.79 -35.51
CA ALA A 306 -41.54 5.04 -36.63
C ALA A 306 -42.75 4.11 -36.48
N ALA A 307 -43.92 4.74 -36.44
CA ALA A 307 -45.21 4.11 -36.32
C ALA A 307 -45.48 3.15 -37.47
N CYS A 308 -45.82 1.90 -37.13
CA CYS A 308 -46.59 0.99 -37.97
C CYS A 308 -47.80 0.53 -37.16
N GLU A 309 -48.93 1.21 -37.33
CA GLU A 309 -50.24 0.55 -37.37
C GLU A 309 -50.34 -0.26 -38.70
N PRO A 310 -51.31 -1.18 -38.93
CA PRO A 310 -52.40 -1.68 -38.08
C PRO A 310 -52.52 -3.23 -38.08
N SER A 311 -53.36 -3.80 -37.20
CA SER A 311 -54.46 -4.68 -37.64
C SER A 311 -55.25 -5.29 -36.48
N CYS A 312 -56.54 -4.93 -36.51
CA CYS A 312 -57.68 -5.53 -35.84
C CYS A 312 -57.62 -7.07 -35.72
N MET A 313 -57.75 -7.59 -34.50
CA MET A 313 -58.61 -8.75 -34.27
C MET A 313 -59.33 -8.62 -32.92
N ARG A 314 -60.65 -8.46 -33.03
CA ARG A 314 -61.64 -8.61 -31.97
C ARG A 314 -61.65 -10.05 -31.47
N SER A 315 -61.76 -10.22 -30.15
CA SER A 315 -62.45 -11.35 -29.54
C SER A 315 -62.92 -11.00 -28.12
N PRO A 316 -63.97 -11.69 -27.61
CA PRO A 316 -65.04 -11.02 -26.87
C PRO A 316 -64.88 -11.09 -25.35
N SER A 317 -65.52 -10.07 -24.77
CA SER A 317 -66.01 -9.92 -23.40
C SER A 317 -66.22 -11.19 -22.59
N ASN A 318 -65.58 -11.24 -21.42
CA ASN A 318 -66.15 -11.86 -20.23
C ASN A 318 -65.95 -10.92 -19.04
N SER A 319 -67.06 -10.35 -18.61
CA SER A 319 -67.23 -9.47 -17.47
C SER A 319 -67.32 -10.29 -16.18
N LEU A 320 -66.49 -9.97 -15.18
CA LEU A 320 -66.82 -10.23 -13.78
C LEU A 320 -66.49 -8.98 -12.93
N PRO A 321 -67.28 -8.70 -11.87
CA PRO A 321 -67.26 -7.41 -11.20
C PRO A 321 -66.19 -7.33 -10.11
N THR A 322 -65.43 -6.23 -10.12
CA THR A 322 -64.53 -5.81 -9.05
C THR A 322 -65.29 -5.06 -7.95
N PRO A 323 -64.97 -5.29 -6.65
CA PRO A 323 -65.45 -4.45 -5.56
C PRO A 323 -64.67 -3.13 -5.46
N PRO A 324 -65.25 -2.07 -4.85
CA PRO A 324 -64.63 -0.76 -4.79
C PRO A 324 -63.51 -0.73 -3.75
N MET A 325 -62.28 -0.41 -4.16
CA MET A 325 -61.21 0.01 -3.26
C MET A 325 -61.18 1.53 -3.15
N SER A 326 -61.28 2.00 -1.91
CA SER A 326 -61.15 3.40 -1.51
C SER A 326 -59.74 3.95 -1.80
N PRO A 327 -59.61 5.23 -2.17
CA PRO A 327 -58.31 5.86 -2.38
C PRO A 327 -57.62 6.13 -1.04
N VAL A 328 -56.50 5.44 -0.79
CA VAL A 328 -55.54 5.78 0.26
C VAL A 328 -54.67 6.94 -0.23
N ASN A 329 -54.93 8.14 0.28
CA ASN A 329 -54.06 9.31 0.14
C ASN A 329 -52.79 9.10 0.99
N LEU A 330 -51.72 8.61 0.36
CA LEU A 330 -50.37 8.64 0.95
C LEU A 330 -49.69 9.97 0.57
N SER A 331 -49.91 10.97 1.42
CA SER A 331 -49.14 12.21 1.46
C SER A 331 -47.73 11.91 1.97
N LEU A 332 -46.80 11.59 1.05
CA LEU A 332 -45.37 11.51 1.34
C LEU A 332 -44.82 12.92 1.60
N LYS A 333 -44.76 13.27 2.89
CA LYS A 333 -44.05 14.43 3.42
C LYS A 333 -42.56 14.09 3.39
N THR A 334 -41.82 14.64 2.43
CA THR A 334 -40.35 14.62 2.42
C THR A 334 -39.82 15.37 3.64
N PRO A 335 -38.96 14.78 4.49
CA PRO A 335 -38.30 15.51 5.55
C PRO A 335 -37.14 16.34 4.98
N SER A 336 -37.24 17.64 5.16
CA SER A 336 -36.17 18.61 4.97
C SER A 336 -35.01 18.28 5.91
N TYR A 337 -33.84 17.96 5.36
CA TYR A 337 -32.61 17.86 6.15
C TYR A 337 -32.10 19.27 6.45
N THR A 338 -32.42 19.75 7.65
CA THR A 338 -31.83 20.94 8.24
C THR A 338 -30.41 20.63 8.69
N SER A 339 -29.47 21.43 8.17
CA SER A 339 -28.11 21.62 8.69
C SER A 339 -28.14 21.82 10.20
N ILE A 340 -27.40 20.98 10.94
CA ILE A 340 -27.02 21.25 12.33
C ILE A 340 -25.51 21.13 12.45
N SER A 341 -24.91 22.30 12.63
CA SER A 341 -23.58 22.56 13.14
C SER A 341 -23.43 22.10 14.59
N SER A 342 -22.15 22.00 15.01
CA SER A 342 -21.63 22.02 16.39
C SER A 342 -21.93 20.82 17.29
N PHE A 343 -20.87 20.11 17.72
CA PHE A 343 -20.29 20.20 19.07
C PHE A 343 -19.07 19.25 19.23
N PRO A 344 -18.26 19.31 20.32
CA PRO A 344 -16.80 19.19 20.29
C PRO A 344 -16.28 17.95 21.05
N VAL A 345 -14.98 17.99 21.40
CA VAL A 345 -14.25 17.15 22.39
C VAL A 345 -13.79 15.79 21.83
N PHE A 346 -12.52 15.37 21.79
CA PHE A 346 -11.26 15.70 22.47
C PHE A 346 -10.08 15.82 21.48
#